data_AF-A0A943UBU9-F1
#
_entry.id   AF-A0A943UBU9-F1
#
_cell.length_a   1.000
_cell.length_b   1.000
_cell.length_c   1.000
_cell.angle_alpha   90.00
_cell.angle_beta   90.00
_cell.angle_gamma   90.00
#
_symmetry.space_group_name_H-M   'P 1'
#
loop_
_entity.id
_entity.type
_entity.pdbx_description
1 polymer ?
#
loop_
_entity_poly.entity_id
_entity_poly.type
_entity_poly.pdbx_seq_one_letter_code
_entity_poly.pdbx_strand_id
1 'polypeptide(L)'
;MMYVHYEQAVEAMTKGMSQVFIAIHPAAVVDMKAVQAQMEETIEFLHSLPPMAGSRGVHAPGEGLDRTRAKNRENGIPVTEETWARILQAEKENVQKTAPKF
;
A
#
# COMPACT_ATOMS: atom_id res chain seq x y z
N MET A 1 -9.47 -10.87 -31.20
CA MET A 1 -8.19 -10.15 -31.35
C MET A 1 -7.83 -9.28 -30.14
N MET A 2 -8.75 -8.50 -29.56
CA MET A 2 -8.46 -7.58 -28.43
C MET A 2 -8.01 -8.26 -27.12
N TYR A 3 -8.54 -9.45 -26.80
CA TYR A 3 -8.17 -10.21 -25.60
C TYR A 3 -6.71 -10.67 -25.60
N VAL A 4 -6.21 -11.07 -26.78
CA VAL A 4 -4.82 -11.57 -26.95
C VAL A 4 -3.81 -10.45 -26.71
N HIS A 5 -4.12 -9.21 -27.09
CA HIS A 5 -3.24 -8.06 -26.88
C HIS A 5 -3.17 -7.62 -25.41
N TYR A 6 -4.23 -7.84 -24.62
CA TYR A 6 -4.23 -7.52 -23.19
C TYR A 6 -3.36 -8.49 -22.39
N GLU A 7 -3.49 -9.81 -22.65
CA GLU A 7 -2.63 -10.81 -22.00
C GLU A 7 -1.16 -10.64 -22.38
N GLN A 8 -0.86 -10.33 -23.65
CA GLN A 8 0.51 -10.03 -24.09
C GLN A 8 1.10 -8.79 -23.41
N ALA A 9 0.28 -7.77 -23.13
CA ALA A 9 0.72 -6.56 -22.43
C ALA A 9 0.98 -6.79 -20.94
N VAL A 10 0.13 -7.58 -20.27
CA VAL A 10 0.36 -7.99 -18.88
C VAL A 10 1.61 -8.87 -18.79
N GLU A 11 1.75 -9.85 -19.69
CA GLU A 11 2.92 -10.73 -19.76
C GLU A 11 4.22 -9.94 -20.00
N ALA A 12 4.20 -8.92 -20.87
CA ALA A 12 5.34 -8.04 -21.09
C ALA A 12 5.66 -7.14 -19.88
N MET A 13 4.64 -6.70 -19.13
CA MET A 13 4.82 -5.82 -17.97
C MET A 13 5.24 -6.58 -16.71
N THR A 14 4.90 -7.88 -16.61
CA THR A 14 5.30 -8.74 -15.48
C THR A 14 6.51 -9.61 -15.77
N LYS A 15 6.94 -9.73 -17.04
CA LYS A 15 8.14 -10.49 -17.41
C LYS A 15 9.37 -9.95 -16.69
N GLY A 16 10.07 -10.82 -15.97
CA GLY A 16 11.29 -10.48 -15.24
C GLY A 16 11.07 -9.98 -13.80
N MET A 17 9.83 -9.84 -13.34
CA MET A 17 9.57 -9.58 -11.92
C MET A 17 9.68 -10.87 -11.10
N SER A 18 10.51 -10.83 -10.05
CA SER A 18 10.57 -11.88 -9.04
C SER A 18 10.10 -11.31 -7.71
N GLN A 19 9.24 -12.05 -7.00
CA GLN A 19 8.73 -11.68 -5.69
C GLN A 19 8.94 -12.84 -4.72
N VAL A 20 9.46 -12.54 -3.53
CA VAL A 20 9.68 -13.52 -2.46
C VAL A 20 8.80 -13.15 -1.26
N PHE A 21 8.14 -14.16 -0.71
CA PHE A 21 7.36 -14.05 0.51
C PHE A 21 7.98 -14.95 1.58
N ILE A 22 8.19 -14.40 2.78
CA ILE A 22 8.69 -15.14 3.93
C ILE A 22 7.68 -14.97 5.06
N ALA A 23 7.24 -16.08 5.63
CA ALA A 23 6.39 -16.12 6.81
C ALA A 23 7.16 -16.74 7.97
N ILE A 24 7.22 -16.05 9.10
CA ILE A 24 7.85 -16.53 10.33
C ILE A 24 6.74 -16.71 11.36
N HIS A 25 6.70 -17.87 12.02
CA HIS A 25 5.77 -18.13 13.12
C HIS A 25 6.51 -17.98 14.46
N PRO A 26 6.51 -16.78 15.08
CA PRO A 26 7.32 -16.50 16.27
C PRO A 26 6.95 -17.37 17.47
N ALA A 27 5.67 -17.73 17.62
CA ALA A 27 5.22 -18.57 18.73
C ALA A 27 5.82 -19.98 18.73
N ALA A 28 6.44 -20.41 17.63
CA ALA A 28 7.16 -21.68 17.56
C ALA A 28 8.50 -21.67 18.32
N VAL A 29 9.08 -20.49 18.59
CA VAL A 29 10.45 -20.35 19.09
C VAL A 29 10.61 -19.40 20.27
N VAL A 30 9.65 -18.49 20.49
CA VAL A 30 9.70 -17.49 21.56
C VAL A 30 8.34 -17.31 22.25
N ASP A 31 8.37 -16.86 23.50
CA ASP A 31 7.15 -16.46 24.23
C ASP A 31 6.57 -15.18 23.60
N MET A 32 5.33 -15.28 23.12
CA MET A 32 4.65 -14.17 22.48
C MET A 32 4.38 -13.00 23.43
N LYS A 33 4.28 -13.23 24.75
CA LYS A 33 4.16 -12.14 25.72
C LYS A 33 5.45 -11.34 25.80
N ALA A 34 6.60 -12.02 25.80
CA ALA A 34 7.90 -11.36 25.78
C ALA A 34 8.12 -10.60 24.46
N VAL A 35 7.71 -11.17 23.32
CA VAL A 35 7.76 -10.48 22.02
C VAL A 35 6.91 -9.20 22.05
N GLN A 36 5.69 -9.28 22.57
CA GLN A 36 4.78 -8.13 22.66
C GLN A 36 5.38 -7.03 23.56
N ALA A 37 5.88 -7.39 24.74
CA ALA A 37 6.51 -6.43 25.66
C ALA A 37 7.72 -5.74 25.02
N GLN A 38 8.57 -6.50 24.31
CA GLN A 38 9.73 -5.93 23.62
C GLN A 38 9.33 -4.98 22.49
N MET A 39 8.25 -5.30 21.76
CA MET A 39 7.70 -4.40 20.73
C MET A 39 7.20 -3.10 21.33
N GLU A 40 6.45 -3.17 22.43
CA GLU A 40 5.95 -1.99 23.16
C GLU A 40 7.09 -1.11 23.67
N GLU A 41 8.09 -1.70 24.32
CA GLU A 41 9.30 -0.99 24.79
C GLU A 41 10.05 -0.31 23.64
N THR A 42 10.14 -0.96 22.48
CA THR A 42 10.80 -0.39 21.29
C THR A 42 10.03 0.83 20.78
N ILE A 43 8.70 0.78 20.77
CA ILE A 43 7.86 1.90 20.35
C ILE A 43 8.00 3.07 21.34
N GLU A 44 7.95 2.79 22.65
CA GLU A 44 8.13 3.80 23.69
C GLU A 44 9.51 4.46 23.60
N PHE A 45 10.56 3.67 23.38
CA PHE A 45 11.90 4.18 23.17
C PHE A 45 11.95 5.14 21.97
N LEU A 46 11.37 4.75 20.82
CA LEU A 46 11.32 5.62 19.64
C LEU A 46 10.61 6.94 19.95
N HIS A 47 9.46 6.89 20.63
CA HIS A 47 8.71 8.09 21.02
C HIS A 47 9.45 8.99 22.01
N SER A 48 10.39 8.44 22.78
CA SER A 48 11.23 9.20 23.72
C SER A 48 12.37 9.99 23.04
N LEU A 49 12.72 9.66 21.79
CA LEU A 49 13.83 10.28 21.09
C LEU A 49 13.51 11.75 20.73
N PRO A 50 14.51 12.65 20.81
CA PRO A 50 14.30 14.04 20.44
C PRO A 50 13.96 14.13 18.94
N PRO A 51 12.85 14.80 18.59
CA PRO A 51 12.49 14.98 17.19
C PRO A 51 13.45 15.93 16.49
N MET A 52 13.74 15.65 15.22
CA MET A 52 14.43 16.60 14.36
C MET A 52 13.59 17.87 14.22
N ALA A 53 14.25 19.04 14.16
CA ALA A 53 13.57 20.32 13.95
C ALA A 53 12.67 20.28 12.71
N GLY A 54 11.41 20.70 12.86
CA GLY A 54 10.41 20.68 11.78
C GLY A 54 9.76 19.31 11.50
N SER A 55 10.16 18.25 12.20
CA SER A 55 9.51 16.94 12.13
C SER A 55 8.28 16.85 13.05
N ARG A 56 7.45 15.82 12.86
CA ARG A 56 6.26 15.55 13.67
C ARG A 56 6.50 14.52 14.80
N GLY A 57 7.74 14.30 15.19
CA GLY A 57 8.11 13.20 16.09
C GLY A 57 8.86 12.07 15.38
N VAL A 58 9.39 11.15 16.19
CA VAL A 58 9.93 9.86 15.74
C VAL A 58 8.80 8.83 15.87
N HIS A 59 8.53 8.06 14.80
CA HIS A 59 7.39 7.14 14.72
C HIS A 59 7.86 5.74 14.32
N ALA A 60 7.14 4.71 14.74
CA ALA A 60 7.39 3.35 14.29
C ALA A 60 6.90 3.16 12.83
N PRO A 61 7.51 2.24 12.06
CA PRO A 61 7.02 1.90 10.72
C PRO A 61 5.55 1.42 10.77
N GLY A 62 4.71 2.01 9.92
CA GLY A 62 3.28 1.67 9.87
C GLY A 62 2.41 2.38 10.92
N GLU A 63 3.01 3.16 11.83
CA GLU A 63 2.27 3.92 12.81
C GLU A 63 1.32 4.94 12.15
N GLY A 64 0.07 4.98 12.60
CA GLY A 64 -0.96 5.86 12.06
C GLY A 64 -1.59 5.39 10.73
N LEU A 65 -1.23 4.22 10.20
CA LEU A 65 -1.92 3.62 9.06
C LEU A 65 -3.40 3.36 9.36
N ASP A 66 -3.72 2.83 10.55
CA ASP A 66 -5.12 2.56 10.94
C ASP A 66 -5.94 3.84 11.04
N ARG A 67 -5.36 4.91 11.61
CA ARG A 67 -5.98 6.24 11.64
C ARG A 67 -6.24 6.77 10.23
N THR A 68 -5.28 6.61 9.32
CA THR A 68 -5.42 7.03 7.93
C THR A 68 -6.50 6.22 7.20
N ARG A 69 -6.53 4.90 7.41
CA ARG A 69 -7.57 4.01 6.86
C ARG A 69 -8.95 4.35 7.38
N ALA A 70 -9.10 4.61 8.68
CA ALA A 70 -10.35 5.03 9.29
C ALA A 70 -10.84 6.37 8.69
N LYS A 71 -9.96 7.38 8.63
CA LYS A 71 -10.27 8.68 8.04
C LYS A 71 -10.67 8.55 6.57
N ASN A 72 -9.96 7.75 5.79
CA ASN A 72 -10.27 7.55 4.37
C ASN A 72 -11.59 6.76 4.17
N ARG A 73 -11.90 5.83 5.07
CA ARG A 73 -13.18 5.09 5.03
C ARG A 73 -14.36 6.00 5.35
N GLU A 74 -14.18 6.95 6.25
CA GLU A 74 -15.21 7.93 6.63
C GLU A 74 -15.38 9.05 5.59
N ASN A 75 -14.28 9.62 5.10
CA ASN A 75 -14.29 10.85 4.31
C ASN A 75 -14.05 10.63 2.81
N GLY A 76 -13.84 9.38 2.38
CA GLY A 76 -13.32 9.05 1.06
C GLY A 76 -11.79 9.12 0.98
N ILE A 77 -11.22 8.44 -0.01
CA ILE A 77 -9.76 8.46 -0.26
C ILE A 77 -9.42 9.77 -1.00
N PRO A 78 -8.56 10.63 -0.43
CA PRO A 78 -8.15 11.85 -1.12
C PRO A 78 -7.30 11.48 -2.34
N VAL A 79 -7.64 12.07 -3.48
CA VAL A 79 -6.89 11.95 -4.74
C VAL A 79 -6.62 13.35 -5.28
N THR A 80 -5.50 13.55 -5.98
CA THR A 80 -5.24 14.82 -6.65
C THR A 80 -6.13 14.96 -7.88
N GLU A 81 -6.46 16.19 -8.27
CA GLU A 81 -7.24 16.46 -9.50
C GLU A 81 -6.59 15.83 -10.75
N GLU A 82 -5.26 15.88 -10.84
CA GLU A 82 -4.52 15.23 -11.90
C GLU A 82 -4.76 13.71 -11.92
N THR A 83 -4.70 13.07 -10.76
CA THR A 83 -4.96 11.62 -10.65
C THR A 83 -6.41 11.30 -11.03
N TRP A 84 -7.37 12.13 -10.59
CA TRP A 84 -8.78 11.94 -10.92
C TRP A 84 -9.05 12.07 -12.42
N ALA A 85 -8.47 13.10 -13.07
CA ALA A 85 -8.57 13.27 -14.52
C ALA A 85 -8.00 12.06 -15.28
N ARG A 86 -6.87 11.50 -14.82
CA ARG A 86 -6.28 10.28 -15.41
C ARG A 86 -7.19 9.06 -15.26
N ILE A 87 -7.87 8.90 -14.12
CA ILE A 87 -8.85 7.82 -13.91
C ILE A 87 -10.01 7.96 -14.91
N LEU A 88 -10.59 9.15 -15.04
CA LEU A 88 -11.70 9.42 -15.97
C LEU A 88 -11.28 9.23 -17.44
N GLN A 89 -10.04 9.57 -17.79
CA GLN A 89 -9.50 9.35 -19.13
C GLN A 89 -9.33 7.85 -19.41
N ALA A 90 -8.79 7.08 -18.46
CA ALA A 90 -8.64 5.64 -18.58
C ALA A 90 -10.00 4.93 -18.75
N GLU A 91 -11.06 5.42 -18.08
CA GLU A 91 -12.43 4.93 -18.28
C GLU A 91 -12.89 5.13 -19.74
N LYS A 92 -12.76 6.35 -20.29
CA LYS A 92 -13.17 6.67 -21.67
C LYS A 92 -12.46 5.80 -22.70
N GLU A 93 -11.15 5.58 -22.52
CA GLU A 93 -10.35 4.72 -23.40
C GLU A 93 -10.78 3.25 -23.33
N ASN A 94 -11.17 2.77 -22.15
CA ASN A 94 -11.70 1.41 -21.99
C ASN A 94 -13.09 1.24 -22.64
N VAL A 95 -13.96 2.25 -22.55
CA VAL A 95 -15.28 2.24 -23.22
C VAL A 95 -15.11 2.24 -24.76
N GLN A 96 -14.19 3.04 -25.30
CA GLN A 96 -13.90 3.06 -26.75
C GLN A 96 -13.32 1.75 -27.28
N LYS A 97 -12.51 1.05 -26.46
CA LYS A 97 -11.95 -0.26 -26.81
C LYS A 97 -13.03 -1.35 -26.83
N THR A 98 -14.04 -1.26 -25.97
CA THR A 98 -15.10 -2.28 -25.82
C THR A 98 -16.37 -2.04 -26.66
N ALA A 99 -16.50 -0.87 -27.28
CA ALA A 99 -17.61 -0.57 -28.19
C ALA A 99 -17.57 -1.45 -29.47
N PRO A 100 -18.71 -1.98 -29.96
CA PRO A 100 -18.73 -2.73 -31.20
C PRO A 100 -18.31 -1.82 -32.36
N LYS A 101 -17.26 -2.22 -33.08
CA LYS A 101 -16.92 -1.60 -34.36
C LYS A 101 -17.91 -2.13 -35.39
N PHE A 102 -18.94 -1.34 -35.69
CA PHE A 102 -19.74 -1.52 -36.90
C PHE A 102 -18.91 -1.16 -38.13
#